data_AF-W6UPZ2-F1
#
_entry.id   AF-W6UPZ2-F1
#
_cell.length_a   1.000
_cell.length_b   1.000
_cell.length_c   1.000
_cell.angle_alpha   90.00
_cell.angle_beta   90.00
_cell.angle_gamma   90.00
#
_symmetry.space_group_name_H-M   'P 1'
#
loop_
_entity.id
_entity.type
_entity.pdbx_description
1 polymer ?
#
loop_
_entity_poly.entity_id
_entity_poly.type
_entity_poly.pdbx_seq_one_letter_code
_entity_poly.pdbx_strand_id
1 'polypeptide(L)'
;MKLLDVYPWESPSTSIKDEPAEPISNKNFTVYIRRTLEYCLDKGIRAQMDAFKAGLERVFSMNWLSVFTSTEVGHLISGASGVSWTREELLAYTSPILGYTKSSPAFLLLIDVLVAFDTGERRKFLRFISGSSSLPVGGLKNLNPRLRIVCKDRREGPYPSVNTCAHYLKLPEYSSAEELRHYLTTAMEQTGFYLN
;
A
#
# COMPACT_ATOMS: atom_id res chain seq x y z
N MET A 1 23.65 -10.23 -10.95
CA MET A 1 23.73 -10.52 -9.51
C MET A 1 23.47 -12.01 -9.32
N LYS A 2 24.34 -12.78 -8.64
CA LYS A 2 24.13 -14.23 -8.41
C LYS A 2 23.42 -14.43 -7.06
N LEU A 3 22.36 -15.24 -7.06
CA LEU A 3 21.67 -15.64 -5.84
C LEU A 3 22.32 -16.90 -5.27
N LEU A 4 22.73 -16.84 -4.01
CA LEU A 4 23.51 -17.89 -3.36
C LEU A 4 22.69 -18.52 -2.23
N ASP A 5 22.96 -19.79 -1.93
CA ASP A 5 22.37 -20.43 -0.74
C ASP A 5 22.98 -19.89 0.56
N VAL A 6 24.27 -19.55 0.54
CA VAL A 6 25.01 -18.98 1.66
C VAL A 6 25.82 -17.81 1.16
N TYR A 7 25.76 -16.69 1.88
CA TYR A 7 26.54 -15.50 1.56
C TYR A 7 27.78 -15.36 2.44
N PRO A 8 28.84 -14.66 1.99
CA PRO A 8 30.10 -14.55 2.73
C PRO A 8 29.96 -13.92 4.12
N TRP A 9 28.98 -13.03 4.31
CA TRP A 9 28.74 -12.40 5.61
C TRP A 9 27.98 -13.31 6.60
N GLU A 10 27.34 -14.38 6.14
CA GLU A 10 26.72 -15.40 7.01
C GLU A 10 27.76 -16.39 7.53
N SER A 11 28.81 -16.63 6.75
CA SER A 11 29.90 -17.53 7.10
C SER A 11 31.14 -17.10 6.32
N PRO A 12 32.07 -16.33 6.93
CA PRO A 12 33.24 -15.78 6.25
C PRO A 12 34.18 -16.84 5.67
N SER A 13 34.10 -18.08 6.15
CA SER A 13 34.82 -19.25 5.63
C SER A 13 34.17 -19.88 4.39
N THR A 14 33.01 -19.39 3.93
CA THR A 14 32.32 -19.93 2.75
C THR A 14 33.07 -19.57 1.48
N SER A 15 33.70 -20.58 0.86
CA SER A 15 34.26 -20.44 -0.48
C SER A 15 33.13 -20.41 -1.51
N ILE A 16 32.78 -19.23 -2.02
CA ILE A 16 31.89 -19.12 -3.18
C ILE A 16 32.63 -19.69 -4.39
N LYS A 17 32.21 -20.86 -4.87
CA LYS A 17 32.66 -21.37 -6.16
C LYS A 17 32.04 -20.51 -7.25
N ASP A 18 32.85 -20.04 -8.18
CA ASP A 18 32.37 -19.23 -9.31
C ASP A 18 31.76 -20.12 -10.39
N GLU A 19 30.70 -20.83 -10.03
CA GLU A 19 29.98 -21.70 -10.96
C GLU A 19 29.15 -20.85 -11.95
N PRO A 20 29.06 -21.28 -13.22
CA PRO A 20 28.22 -20.59 -14.20
C PRO A 20 26.76 -20.58 -13.73
N ALA A 21 26.08 -19.45 -13.97
CA ALA A 21 24.68 -19.32 -13.58
C ALA A 21 23.82 -20.33 -14.35
N GLU A 22 23.12 -21.21 -13.61
CA GLU A 22 22.18 -22.15 -14.19
C GLU A 22 20.96 -21.38 -14.75
N PRO A 23 20.52 -21.64 -16.00
CA PRO A 23 19.32 -21.02 -16.54
C PRO A 23 18.07 -21.46 -15.77
N ILE A 24 17.10 -20.54 -15.63
CA ILE A 24 15.85 -20.84 -14.94
C ILE A 24 15.03 -21.84 -15.78
N SER A 25 14.53 -22.87 -15.12
CA SER A 25 13.72 -23.94 -15.71
C SER A 25 12.57 -24.31 -14.76
N ASN A 26 11.59 -25.08 -15.26
CA ASN A 26 10.49 -25.60 -14.43
C ASN A 26 10.96 -26.44 -13.23
N LYS A 27 12.20 -26.95 -13.25
CA LYS A 27 12.77 -27.74 -12.15
C LYS A 27 13.37 -26.86 -11.03
N ASN A 28 13.86 -25.67 -11.36
CA ASN A 28 14.61 -24.81 -10.43
C ASN A 28 13.90 -23.48 -10.12
N PHE A 29 12.76 -23.16 -10.76
CA PHE A 29 12.08 -21.87 -10.58
C PHE A 29 11.66 -21.62 -9.12
N THR A 30 11.21 -22.64 -8.39
CA THR A 30 10.83 -22.50 -6.97
C THR A 30 12.03 -22.13 -6.10
N VAL A 31 13.20 -22.72 -6.40
CA VAL A 31 14.46 -22.39 -5.73
C VAL A 31 14.88 -20.96 -6.03
N TYR A 32 14.74 -20.54 -7.30
CA TYR A 32 15.00 -19.15 -7.70
C TYR A 32 14.10 -18.15 -6.95
N ILE A 33 12.79 -18.41 -6.87
CA ILE A 33 11.84 -17.56 -6.12
C ILE A 33 12.24 -17.48 -4.65
N ARG A 34 12.48 -18.62 -3.99
CA ARG A 34 12.91 -18.65 -2.58
C ARG A 34 14.17 -17.82 -2.37
N ARG A 35 15.22 -18.06 -3.17
CA ARG A 35 16.49 -17.33 -3.05
C ARG A 35 16.33 -15.83 -3.32
N THR A 36 15.45 -15.46 -4.25
CA THR A 36 15.14 -14.05 -4.52
C THR A 36 14.48 -13.40 -3.30
N LEU A 37 13.49 -14.06 -2.71
CA LEU A 37 12.83 -13.58 -1.49
C LEU A 37 13.80 -13.45 -0.32
N GLU A 38 14.63 -14.48 -0.08
CA GLU A 38 15.66 -14.45 0.96
C GLU A 38 16.64 -13.29 0.74
N TYR A 39 17.12 -13.10 -0.48
CA TYR A 39 18.02 -11.98 -0.76
C TYR A 39 17.34 -10.64 -0.54
N CYS A 40 16.14 -10.43 -1.10
CA CYS A 40 15.46 -9.13 -1.06
C CYS A 40 14.96 -8.73 0.33
N LEU A 41 14.53 -9.71 1.15
CA LEU A 41 13.83 -9.44 2.41
C LEU A 41 14.64 -9.77 3.66
N ASP A 42 15.77 -10.46 3.52
CA ASP A 42 16.45 -11.07 4.66
C ASP A 42 17.98 -10.95 4.55
N LYS A 43 18.60 -11.78 3.70
CA LYS A 43 20.05 -11.91 3.55
C LYS A 43 20.70 -10.63 3.01
N GLY A 44 20.10 -9.98 2.01
CA GLY A 44 20.66 -8.79 1.37
C GLY A 44 20.59 -7.52 2.23
N ILE A 45 19.79 -7.52 3.29
CA ILE A 45 19.64 -6.40 4.23
C ILE A 45 20.08 -6.76 5.67
N ARG A 46 20.67 -7.95 5.88
CA ARG A 46 20.98 -8.52 7.20
C ARG A 46 21.80 -7.56 8.05
N ALA A 47 22.88 -7.02 7.51
CA ALA A 47 23.79 -6.15 8.26
C ALA A 47 23.08 -4.88 8.78
N GLN A 48 22.21 -4.28 7.96
CA GLN A 48 21.40 -3.13 8.32
C GLN A 48 20.36 -3.49 9.37
N MET A 49 19.73 -4.66 9.25
CA MET A 49 18.76 -5.17 10.22
C MET A 49 19.40 -5.49 11.58
N ASP A 50 20.59 -6.08 11.59
CA ASP A 50 21.34 -6.38 12.81
C ASP A 50 21.78 -5.10 13.52
N ALA A 51 22.28 -4.11 12.77
CA ALA A 51 22.62 -2.80 13.31
C ALA A 51 21.39 -2.06 13.87
N PHE A 52 20.26 -2.11 13.17
CA PHE A 52 18.98 -1.56 13.63
C PHE A 52 18.52 -2.23 14.91
N LYS A 53 18.52 -3.57 14.96
CA LYS A 53 18.17 -4.37 16.14
C LYS A 53 19.07 -4.00 17.32
N ALA A 54 20.39 -3.97 17.13
CA ALA A 54 21.35 -3.62 18.19
C ALA A 54 21.14 -2.20 18.72
N GLY A 55 20.77 -1.25 17.85
CA GLY A 55 20.40 0.11 18.28
C GLY A 55 19.11 0.14 19.09
N LEU A 56 18.08 -0.59 18.66
CA LEU A 56 16.78 -0.65 19.33
C LEU A 56 16.88 -1.33 20.71
N GLU A 57 17.66 -2.42 20.79
CA GLU A 57 17.93 -3.16 22.04
C GLU A 57 18.63 -2.33 23.12
N ARG A 58 19.28 -1.21 22.76
CA ARG A 58 19.84 -0.26 23.74
C ARG A 58 18.78 0.55 24.47
N VAL A 59 17.60 0.71 23.88
CA VAL A 59 16.50 1.52 24.43
C VAL A 59 15.46 0.63 25.10
N PHE A 60 15.10 -0.51 24.50
CA PHE A 60 14.22 -1.51 25.11
C PHE A 60 14.47 -2.91 24.53
N SER A 61 14.15 -3.95 25.31
CA SER A 61 14.37 -5.34 24.87
C SER A 61 13.38 -5.77 23.77
N MET A 62 13.90 -6.30 22.67
CA MET A 62 13.08 -6.86 21.58
C MET A 62 12.17 -8.00 22.04
N ASN A 63 12.51 -8.71 23.12
CA ASN A 63 11.67 -9.76 23.68
C ASN A 63 10.31 -9.23 24.18
N TRP A 64 10.20 -7.94 24.49
CA TRP A 64 8.91 -7.35 24.86
C TRP A 64 7.96 -7.24 23.69
N LEU A 65 8.48 -7.22 22.45
CA LEU A 65 7.65 -7.19 21.25
C LEU A 65 7.14 -8.58 20.85
N SER A 66 7.64 -9.67 21.46
CA SER A 66 7.30 -11.04 21.04
C SER A 66 5.84 -11.42 21.32
N VAL A 67 5.16 -10.66 22.18
CA VAL A 67 3.72 -10.85 22.49
C VAL A 67 2.81 -10.23 21.44
N PHE A 68 3.34 -9.37 20.57
CA PHE A 68 2.59 -8.67 19.53
C PHE A 68 2.80 -9.34 18.16
N THR A 69 1.75 -9.33 17.35
CA THR A 69 1.86 -9.62 15.92
C THR A 69 2.61 -8.50 15.18
N SER A 70 3.13 -8.77 13.98
CA SER A 70 3.79 -7.76 13.15
C SER A 70 2.91 -6.53 12.88
N THR A 71 1.59 -6.74 12.79
CA THR A 71 0.62 -5.65 12.60
C THR A 71 0.48 -4.78 13.85
N GLU A 72 0.41 -5.39 15.03
CA GLU A 72 0.31 -4.68 16.31
C GLU A 72 1.60 -3.92 16.64
N VAL A 73 2.78 -4.50 16.35
CA VAL A 73 4.06 -3.78 16.48
C VAL A 73 4.06 -2.53 15.60
N GLY A 74 3.57 -2.64 14.37
CA GLY A 74 3.42 -1.48 13.47
C GLY A 74 2.52 -0.39 14.05
N HIS A 75 1.41 -0.77 14.69
CA HIS A 75 0.52 0.16 15.40
C HIS A 75 1.15 0.78 16.65
N LEU A 76 1.90 0.00 17.43
CA LEU A 76 2.58 0.47 18.63
C LEU A 76 3.62 1.55 18.29
N ILE A 77 4.44 1.31 17.26
CA ILE A 77 5.51 2.21 16.82
C ILE A 77 4.95 3.46 16.13
N SER A 78 3.98 3.28 15.23
CA SER A 78 3.42 4.38 14.42
C SER A 78 2.37 5.20 15.18
N GLY A 79 2.00 4.74 16.38
CA GLY A 79 0.88 5.25 17.17
C GLY A 79 -0.48 4.92 16.57
N ALA A 80 -1.52 5.21 17.35
CA ALA A 80 -2.92 5.14 16.90
C ALA A 80 -3.33 6.32 16.01
N SER A 81 -2.36 7.10 15.49
CA SER A 81 -2.57 8.25 14.62
C SER A 81 -3.47 7.84 13.46
N GLY A 82 -4.76 8.15 13.60
CA GLY A 82 -5.75 7.80 12.60
C GLY A 82 -5.42 8.52 11.30
N VAL A 83 -5.66 7.86 10.19
CA VAL A 83 -5.69 8.56 8.91
C VAL A 83 -6.79 9.62 9.02
N SER A 84 -6.42 10.88 8.86
CA SER A 84 -7.36 11.99 8.89
C SER A 84 -7.12 12.97 7.76
N TRP A 85 -8.20 13.56 7.29
CA TRP A 85 -8.21 14.67 6.36
C TRP A 85 -9.42 15.54 6.62
N THR A 86 -9.31 16.82 6.30
CA THR A 86 -10.45 17.74 6.28
C THR A 86 -11.07 17.79 4.89
N ARG A 87 -12.27 18.38 4.80
CA ARG A 87 -12.93 18.66 3.51
C ARG A 87 -12.03 19.53 2.62
N GLU A 88 -11.41 20.54 3.20
CA GLU A 88 -10.55 21.51 2.52
C GLU A 88 -9.32 20.82 1.95
N GLU A 89 -8.71 19.91 2.71
CA GLU A 89 -7.57 19.12 2.22
C GLU A 89 -7.97 18.21 1.06
N LEU A 90 -9.10 17.52 1.16
CA LEU A 90 -9.61 16.70 0.06
C LEU A 90 -9.87 17.53 -1.19
N LEU A 91 -10.54 18.68 -1.04
CA LEU A 91 -10.79 19.62 -2.15
C LEU A 91 -9.51 20.20 -2.72
N ALA A 92 -8.50 20.50 -1.91
CA ALA A 92 -7.23 21.08 -2.37
C ALA A 92 -6.34 20.05 -3.07
N TYR A 93 -6.31 18.81 -2.59
CA TYR A 93 -5.30 17.82 -2.96
C TYR A 93 -5.81 16.63 -3.79
N THR A 94 -7.11 16.58 -4.08
CA THR A 94 -7.73 15.58 -4.98
C THR A 94 -8.16 16.23 -6.29
N SER A 95 -7.71 15.74 -7.43
CA SER A 95 -7.92 16.38 -8.74
C SER A 95 -8.97 15.65 -9.60
N PRO A 96 -10.16 16.23 -9.82
CA PRO A 96 -11.06 15.71 -10.85
C PRO A 96 -10.49 16.01 -12.24
N ILE A 97 -10.54 15.02 -13.13
CA ILE A 97 -10.04 15.07 -14.50
C ILE A 97 -10.97 14.27 -15.42
N LEU A 98 -10.78 14.37 -16.74
CA LEU A 98 -11.42 13.49 -17.74
C LEU A 98 -12.93 13.28 -17.49
N GLY A 99 -13.70 14.37 -17.54
CA GLY A 99 -15.16 14.35 -17.41
C GLY A 99 -15.70 14.89 -16.09
N TYR A 100 -14.84 15.11 -15.08
CA TYR A 100 -15.21 15.82 -13.86
C TYR A 100 -14.44 17.12 -13.66
N THR A 101 -15.05 18.04 -12.94
CA THR A 101 -14.48 19.30 -12.45
C THR A 101 -14.66 19.41 -10.93
N LYS A 102 -14.08 20.43 -10.32
CA LYS A 102 -14.22 20.70 -8.88
C LYS A 102 -15.66 21.01 -8.45
N SER A 103 -16.52 21.42 -9.39
CA SER A 103 -17.94 21.70 -9.15
C SER A 103 -18.87 20.56 -9.58
N SER A 104 -18.35 19.46 -10.14
CA SER A 104 -19.18 18.32 -10.53
C SER A 104 -19.89 17.73 -9.31
N PRO A 105 -21.21 17.49 -9.38
CA PRO A 105 -21.96 16.90 -8.26
C PRO A 105 -21.36 15.58 -7.78
N ALA A 106 -20.98 14.68 -8.70
CA ALA A 106 -20.36 13.40 -8.35
C ALA A 106 -19.02 13.55 -7.60
N PHE A 107 -18.21 14.56 -7.95
CA PHE A 107 -16.95 14.83 -7.26
C PHE A 107 -17.20 15.36 -5.85
N LEU A 108 -18.11 16.33 -5.69
CA LEU A 108 -18.47 16.86 -4.38
C LEU A 108 -19.11 15.79 -3.48
N LEU A 109 -19.94 14.94 -4.05
CA LEU A 109 -20.55 13.79 -3.37
C LEU A 109 -19.49 12.82 -2.85
N LEU A 110 -18.44 12.54 -3.64
CA LEU A 110 -17.30 11.76 -3.17
C LEU A 110 -16.59 12.45 -2.00
N ILE A 111 -16.36 13.77 -2.08
CA ILE A 111 -15.75 14.50 -0.96
C ILE A 111 -16.60 14.37 0.31
N ASP A 112 -17.92 14.52 0.21
CA ASP A 112 -18.84 14.36 1.35
C ASP A 112 -18.72 12.97 1.99
N VAL A 113 -18.74 11.91 1.16
CA VAL A 113 -18.58 10.52 1.62
C VAL A 113 -17.22 10.31 2.30
N LEU A 114 -16.13 10.82 1.72
CA LEU A 114 -14.78 10.66 2.28
C LEU A 114 -14.57 11.44 3.58
N VAL A 115 -15.24 12.58 3.76
CA VAL A 115 -15.24 13.32 5.03
C VAL A 115 -15.95 12.52 6.12
N ALA A 116 -17.07 11.90 5.78
CA ALA A 116 -17.90 11.11 6.70
C ALA A 116 -17.27 9.76 7.11
N PHE A 117 -16.24 9.29 6.39
CA PHE A 117 -15.55 8.05 6.72
C PHE A 117 -14.91 8.07 8.10
N ASP A 118 -15.05 6.98 8.83
CA ASP A 118 -14.31 6.72 10.06
C ASP A 118 -12.84 6.38 9.77
N THR A 119 -12.02 6.27 10.83
CA THR A 119 -10.58 6.00 10.67
C THR A 119 -10.30 4.67 9.95
N GLY A 120 -11.12 3.65 10.14
CA GLY A 120 -10.99 2.36 9.48
C GLY A 120 -11.32 2.44 7.99
N GLU A 121 -12.43 3.08 7.65
CA GLU A 121 -12.86 3.35 6.27
C GLU A 121 -11.83 4.19 5.52
N ARG A 122 -11.25 5.22 6.16
CA ARG A 122 -10.17 6.02 5.57
C ARG A 122 -8.93 5.19 5.23
N ARG A 123 -8.52 4.27 6.11
CA ARG A 123 -7.40 3.35 5.84
C ARG A 123 -7.72 2.38 4.69
N LYS A 124 -8.93 1.83 4.66
CA LYS A 124 -9.40 0.97 3.55
C LYS A 124 -9.38 1.73 2.23
N PHE A 125 -9.86 2.97 2.23
CA PHE A 125 -9.85 3.84 1.05
C PHE A 125 -8.44 4.13 0.55
N LEU A 126 -7.51 4.52 1.42
CA LEU A 126 -6.12 4.72 1.02
C LEU A 126 -5.52 3.46 0.42
N ARG A 127 -5.76 2.30 1.03
CA ARG A 127 -5.26 1.02 0.51
C ARG A 127 -5.86 0.73 -0.86
N PHE A 128 -7.14 1.02 -1.05
CA PHE A 128 -7.82 0.86 -2.32
C PHE A 128 -7.20 1.74 -3.42
N ILE A 129 -6.94 3.03 -3.15
CA ILE A 129 -6.43 3.95 -4.18
C ILE A 129 -4.90 3.93 -4.38
N SER A 130 -4.13 3.49 -3.38
CA SER A 130 -2.65 3.63 -3.36
C SER A 130 -1.89 2.36 -2.96
N GLY A 131 -2.58 1.32 -2.50
CA GLY A 131 -1.94 0.14 -1.89
C GLY A 131 -1.41 0.37 -0.46
N SER A 132 -1.25 1.62 -0.02
CA SER A 132 -0.85 1.97 1.35
C SER A 132 -2.06 2.24 2.23
N SER A 133 -2.06 1.78 3.48
CA SER A 133 -3.08 2.15 4.48
C SER A 133 -2.73 3.42 5.27
N SER A 134 -1.73 4.18 4.84
CA SER A 134 -1.25 5.40 5.51
C SER A 134 -0.88 6.49 4.50
N LEU A 135 -1.04 7.75 4.91
CA LEU A 135 -0.55 8.89 4.14
C LEU A 135 0.94 9.12 4.38
N PRO A 136 1.66 9.69 3.41
CA PRO A 136 3.00 10.21 3.64
C PRO A 136 3.02 11.25 4.76
N VAL A 137 4.20 11.47 5.34
CA VAL A 137 4.42 12.58 6.28
C VAL A 137 3.97 13.89 5.61
N GLY A 138 3.11 14.65 6.28
CA GLY A 138 2.49 15.87 5.72
C GLY A 138 1.15 15.66 5.01
N GLY A 139 0.56 14.45 5.09
CA GLY A 139 -0.83 14.19 4.71
C GLY A 139 -1.10 14.15 3.20
N LEU A 140 -2.35 14.43 2.81
CA LEU A 140 -2.81 14.35 1.41
C LEU A 140 -2.00 15.25 0.45
N LYS A 141 -1.48 16.38 0.94
CA LYS A 141 -0.62 17.30 0.19
C LYS A 141 0.59 16.59 -0.43
N ASN A 142 1.15 15.63 0.29
CA ASN A 142 2.37 14.93 -0.08
C ASN A 142 2.09 13.56 -0.73
N LEU A 143 0.84 13.21 -0.98
CA LEU A 143 0.49 12.02 -1.75
C LEU A 143 0.94 12.20 -3.20
N ASN A 144 1.89 11.37 -3.63
CA ASN A 144 2.47 11.42 -4.97
C ASN A 144 2.40 10.04 -5.66
N PRO A 145 1.80 9.93 -6.85
CA PRO A 145 1.06 10.96 -7.58
C PRO A 145 -0.16 11.49 -6.80
N ARG A 146 -0.68 12.68 -7.11
CA ARG A 146 -1.94 13.14 -6.47
C ARG A 146 -3.10 12.25 -6.86
N LEU A 147 -4.06 12.06 -5.94
CA LEU A 147 -5.29 11.33 -6.22
C LEU A 147 -6.08 12.05 -7.32
N ARG A 148 -6.47 11.30 -8.35
CA ARG A 148 -7.21 11.80 -9.51
C ARG A 148 -8.52 11.05 -9.70
N ILE A 149 -9.60 11.81 -9.89
CA ILE A 149 -10.96 11.28 -10.04
C ILE A 149 -11.37 11.43 -11.50
N VAL A 150 -11.70 10.32 -12.14
CA VAL A 150 -12.06 10.25 -13.56
C VAL A 150 -13.51 9.83 -13.66
N CYS A 151 -14.26 10.43 -14.59
CA CYS A 151 -15.63 9.98 -14.87
C CYS A 151 -15.62 8.59 -15.52
N LYS A 152 -16.44 7.69 -14.98
CA LYS A 152 -16.65 6.34 -15.53
C LYS A 152 -18.05 6.25 -16.12
N ASP A 153 -18.17 5.70 -17.32
CA ASP A 153 -19.49 5.44 -17.91
C ASP A 153 -20.23 4.39 -17.05
N ARG A 154 -21.46 4.71 -16.62
CA ARG A 154 -22.30 3.82 -15.81
C ARG A 154 -22.63 2.51 -16.54
N ARG A 155 -22.51 2.46 -17.88
CA ARG A 155 -22.62 1.24 -18.70
C ARG A 155 -21.54 0.20 -18.40
N GLU A 156 -20.38 0.63 -17.88
CA GLU A 156 -19.30 -0.26 -17.43
C GLU A 156 -19.56 -0.84 -16.02
N GLY A 157 -20.73 -0.57 -15.45
CA GLY A 157 -21.16 -1.06 -14.15
C GLY A 157 -21.08 -0.01 -13.04
N PRO A 158 -21.71 -0.29 -11.89
CA PRO A 158 -21.92 0.69 -10.83
C PRO A 158 -20.74 0.81 -9.85
N TYR A 159 -19.74 -0.07 -9.92
CA TYR A 159 -18.62 -0.07 -8.99
C TYR A 159 -17.51 0.88 -9.44
N PRO A 160 -16.94 1.68 -8.51
CA PRO A 160 -15.71 2.40 -8.77
C PRO A 160 -14.56 1.42 -9.02
N SER A 161 -13.59 1.81 -9.86
CA SER A 161 -12.38 1.02 -10.10
C SER A 161 -11.13 1.88 -10.02
N VAL A 162 -9.98 1.26 -9.77
CA VAL A 162 -8.75 1.99 -9.40
C VAL A 162 -7.56 1.53 -10.22
N ASN A 163 -6.72 2.50 -10.59
CA ASN A 163 -5.34 2.22 -10.99
C ASN A 163 -4.42 2.78 -9.89
N THR A 164 -3.98 1.87 -9.03
CA THR A 164 -3.17 2.17 -7.85
C THR A 164 -1.82 2.78 -8.21
N CYS A 165 -1.15 2.33 -9.27
CA CYS A 165 0.15 2.87 -9.69
C CYS A 165 0.12 4.38 -10.00
N ALA A 166 -1.05 4.90 -10.37
CA ALA A 166 -1.20 6.29 -10.77
C ALA A 166 -2.22 7.08 -9.92
N HIS A 167 -2.66 6.49 -8.79
CA HIS A 167 -3.66 7.01 -7.87
C HIS A 167 -4.91 7.54 -8.60
N TYR A 168 -5.44 6.73 -9.51
CA TYR A 168 -6.65 7.04 -10.26
C TYR A 168 -7.84 6.30 -9.69
N LEU A 169 -8.93 7.01 -9.41
CA LEU A 169 -10.24 6.46 -9.12
C LEU A 169 -11.19 6.77 -10.29
N LYS A 170 -11.65 5.73 -10.99
CA LYS A 170 -12.73 5.82 -11.97
C LYS A 170 -14.06 5.75 -11.22
N LEU A 171 -14.84 6.82 -11.27
CA LEU A 171 -16.04 7.02 -10.48
C LEU A 171 -17.26 7.18 -11.41
N PRO A 172 -18.24 6.27 -11.36
CA PRO A 172 -19.55 6.48 -11.98
C PRO A 172 -20.32 7.64 -11.35
N GLU A 173 -21.35 8.13 -12.04
CA GLU A 173 -22.32 9.02 -11.42
C GLU A 173 -23.31 8.25 -10.54
N TYR A 174 -23.56 8.77 -9.34
CA TYR A 174 -24.50 8.22 -8.36
C TYR A 174 -25.59 9.23 -8.04
N SER A 175 -26.75 8.72 -7.66
CA SER A 175 -27.93 9.54 -7.36
C SER A 175 -27.93 10.06 -5.92
N SER A 176 -27.20 9.42 -4.99
CA SER A 176 -27.09 9.85 -3.60
C SER A 176 -25.76 9.45 -2.94
N ALA A 177 -25.46 10.07 -1.79
CA ALA A 177 -24.24 9.79 -1.02
C ALA A 177 -24.25 8.37 -0.45
N GLU A 178 -25.43 7.86 -0.10
CA GLU A 178 -25.64 6.50 0.38
C GLU A 178 -25.35 5.48 -0.71
N GLU A 179 -25.82 5.72 -1.94
CA GLU A 179 -25.54 4.85 -3.09
C GLU A 179 -24.03 4.81 -3.38
N LEU A 180 -23.39 5.99 -3.46
CA LEU A 180 -21.95 6.08 -3.66
C LEU A 180 -21.17 5.36 -2.55
N ARG A 181 -21.53 5.60 -1.28
CA ARG A 181 -20.87 4.97 -0.14
C ARG A 181 -20.99 3.46 -0.21
N HIS A 182 -22.17 2.92 -0.49
CA HIS A 182 -22.41 1.48 -0.60
C HIS A 182 -21.52 0.83 -1.67
N TYR A 183 -21.50 1.36 -2.89
CA TYR A 183 -20.69 0.79 -3.97
C TYR A 183 -19.19 0.97 -3.72
N LEU A 184 -18.78 2.11 -3.16
CA LEU A 184 -17.38 2.38 -2.83
C LEU A 184 -16.89 1.44 -1.73
N THR A 185 -17.61 1.28 -0.61
CA THR A 185 -17.21 0.36 0.47
C THR A 185 -17.18 -1.08 -0.01
N THR A 186 -18.14 -1.49 -0.83
CA THR A 186 -18.14 -2.83 -1.42
C THR A 186 -16.93 -3.06 -2.31
N ALA A 187 -16.55 -2.08 -3.14
CA ALA A 187 -15.35 -2.17 -3.98
C ALA A 187 -14.05 -2.21 -3.15
N MET A 188 -13.98 -1.48 -2.03
CA MET A 188 -12.82 -1.46 -1.13
C MET A 188 -12.59 -2.78 -0.38
N GLU A 189 -13.62 -3.59 -0.19
CA GLU A 189 -13.55 -4.85 0.57
C GLU A 189 -13.18 -6.07 -0.27
N GLN A 190 -13.15 -5.94 -1.59
CA GLN A 190 -12.75 -7.03 -2.47
C GLN A 190 -11.25 -7.33 -2.34
N THR A 191 -10.91 -8.58 -2.06
CA THR A 191 -9.54 -9.05 -1.84
C THR A 191 -8.75 -9.32 -3.14
N GLY A 192 -9.22 -8.85 -4.30
CA GLY A 192 -8.57 -9.07 -5.59
C GLY A 192 -8.98 -8.11 -6.70
N PHE A 193 -8.27 -8.16 -7.83
CA PHE A 193 -8.44 -7.25 -8.99
C PHE A 193 -9.67 -7.55 -9.88
N TYR A 194 -10.68 -8.26 -9.36
CA TYR A 194 -11.77 -8.83 -10.19
C TYR A 194 -12.75 -7.80 -10.79
N LEU A 195 -12.65 -6.52 -10.40
CA LEU A 195 -13.55 -5.44 -10.84
C LEU A 195 -12.84 -4.32 -11.62
N ASN A 196 -11.57 -4.53 -11.98
CA ASN A 196 -10.77 -3.57 -12.75
C ASN A 196 -10.81 -3.84 -14.26
#